data_AF-A0A378U4K3-F1
#
_entry.id   AF-A0A378U4K3-F1
#
_cell.length_a   1.000
_cell.length_b   1.000
_cell.length_c   1.000
_cell.angle_alpha   90.00
_cell.angle_beta   90.00
_cell.angle_gamma   90.00
#
_symmetry.space_group_name_H-M   'P 1'
#
loop_
_entity.id
_entity.type
_entity.pdbx_description
1 polymer ?
#
loop_
_entity_poly.entity_id
_entity_poly.type
_entity_poly.pdbx_seq_one_letter_code
_entity_poly.pdbx_strand_id
1 'polypeptide(L)'
;MKKIAPFLLVLILVLSCKNKNTLDPVALAVAYDEINIVYDKINSAFINKDGTSLYDNLDQESIEYYEGILTAVKTKNIDGTLVDQMNIANGLLLLSDEDLQTIDTKKFVEILFLNSAVDDKKIEVLSSAVLANLEIEENTATGTIFGIQPANFFKEKGQWKYSLLDSRILSETVLREAQEANNMTNKEFLIMLLSTSDFTQNPNIKRDFTEVFNLIQEERQIRGDKA
;
A
#
# COMPACT_ATOMS: atom_id res chain seq x y z
N MET A 1 -12.22 -11.58 -72.50
CA MET A 1 -12.96 -10.71 -71.54
C MET A 1 -12.96 -11.45 -70.20
N LYS A 2 -12.59 -10.86 -69.03
CA LYS A 2 -13.42 -9.98 -68.17
C LYS A 2 -14.81 -10.61 -67.95
N LYS A 3 -15.38 -10.87 -66.77
CA LYS A 3 -15.43 -10.23 -65.42
C LYS A 3 -16.09 -11.29 -64.47
N ILE A 4 -15.95 -11.40 -63.14
CA ILE A 4 -15.15 -10.81 -62.04
C ILE A 4 -14.97 -11.93 -60.97
N ALA A 5 -13.95 -11.88 -60.10
CA ALA A 5 -14.01 -12.50 -58.76
C ALA A 5 -14.22 -11.38 -57.71
N PRO A 6 -15.37 -11.32 -57.01
CA PRO A 6 -15.60 -10.33 -55.98
C PRO A 6 -15.23 -10.89 -54.60
N PHE A 7 -14.02 -10.64 -54.12
CA PHE A 7 -13.72 -10.55 -52.68
C PHE A 7 -12.36 -9.85 -52.44
N LEU A 8 -12.27 -8.62 -52.94
CA LEU A 8 -11.23 -7.68 -52.53
C LEU A 8 -11.85 -6.72 -51.52
N LEU A 9 -12.00 -7.18 -50.27
CA LEU A 9 -12.15 -6.33 -49.08
C LEU A 9 -11.96 -7.18 -47.80
N VAL A 10 -11.38 -6.56 -46.76
CA VAL A 10 -11.24 -7.07 -45.38
C VAL A 10 -10.33 -8.30 -45.19
N LEU A 11 -9.01 -8.10 -45.35
CA LEU A 11 -8.01 -8.77 -44.51
C LEU A 11 -6.87 -7.83 -44.07
N ILE A 12 -7.22 -6.58 -43.77
CA ILE A 12 -6.37 -5.63 -43.04
C ILE A 12 -7.28 -4.88 -42.06
N LEU A 13 -7.68 -5.54 -40.95
CA LEU A 13 -8.35 -4.87 -39.81
C LEU A 13 -8.49 -5.72 -38.51
N VAL A 14 -7.66 -6.74 -38.32
CA VAL A 14 -7.34 -7.33 -36.99
C VAL A 14 -5.89 -7.84 -37.13
N LEU A 15 -4.89 -7.51 -36.31
CA LEU A 15 -4.90 -7.05 -34.93
C LEU A 15 -4.09 -5.75 -34.76
N SER A 16 -4.75 -4.64 -34.42
CA SER A 16 -4.14 -3.55 -33.65
C SER A 16 -4.49 -3.74 -32.17
N CYS A 17 -4.30 -4.97 -31.67
CA CYS A 17 -4.12 -5.17 -30.24
C CYS A 17 -2.68 -4.73 -29.96
N LYS A 18 -2.53 -3.68 -29.15
CA LYS A 18 -1.22 -3.21 -28.67
C LYS A 18 -0.39 -4.40 -28.19
N ASN A 19 0.91 -4.39 -28.47
CA ASN A 19 1.86 -5.37 -27.92
C ASN A 19 1.73 -5.43 -26.39
N LYS A 20 0.95 -6.39 -25.86
CA LYS A 20 1.34 -7.03 -24.61
C LYS A 20 2.54 -7.90 -24.99
N ASN A 21 3.72 -7.58 -24.46
CA ASN A 21 4.90 -8.44 -24.60
C ASN A 21 4.65 -9.70 -23.77
N THR A 22 3.87 -10.63 -24.33
CA THR A 22 3.56 -11.92 -23.71
C THR A 22 4.82 -12.75 -23.66
N LEU A 23 5.24 -13.10 -22.44
CA LEU A 23 6.37 -14.00 -22.17
C LEU A 23 6.17 -15.33 -22.92
N ASP A 24 7.26 -15.95 -23.33
CA ASP A 24 7.20 -17.34 -23.81
C ASP A 24 6.76 -18.27 -22.66
N PRO A 25 6.23 -19.48 -22.95
CA PRO A 25 5.68 -20.36 -21.92
C PRO A 25 6.65 -20.75 -20.80
N VAL A 26 7.96 -20.78 -21.06
CA VAL A 26 8.97 -21.10 -20.04
C VAL A 26 9.24 -19.88 -19.16
N ALA A 27 9.44 -18.71 -19.77
CA ALA A 27 9.61 -17.46 -19.02
C ALA A 27 8.35 -17.10 -18.19
N LEU A 28 7.16 -17.42 -18.71
CA LEU A 28 5.89 -17.26 -18.00
C LEU A 28 5.80 -18.16 -16.76
N ALA A 29 6.18 -19.44 -16.89
CA ALA A 29 6.18 -20.38 -15.76
C ALA A 29 7.19 -19.96 -14.67
N VAL A 30 8.40 -19.54 -15.07
CA VAL A 30 9.40 -19.02 -14.12
C VAL A 30 8.89 -17.76 -13.42
N ALA A 31 8.30 -16.81 -14.15
CA ALA A 31 7.74 -15.60 -13.55
C ALA A 31 6.61 -15.93 -12.56
N TYR A 32 5.75 -16.89 -12.88
CA TYR A 32 4.69 -17.36 -12.00
C TYR A 32 5.24 -17.91 -10.67
N ASP A 33 6.26 -18.78 -10.72
CA ASP A 33 6.92 -19.31 -9.52
C ASP A 33 7.61 -18.19 -8.71
N GLU A 34 8.33 -17.28 -9.37
CA GLU A 34 8.99 -16.14 -8.72
C GLU A 34 7.99 -15.22 -8.00
N ILE A 35 6.84 -14.92 -8.62
CA ILE A 35 5.79 -14.06 -8.05
C ILE A 35 5.13 -14.71 -6.83
N ASN A 36 4.81 -16.01 -6.89
CA ASN A 36 4.26 -16.73 -5.75
C ASN A 36 5.24 -16.76 -4.57
N ILE A 37 6.55 -16.94 -4.83
CA ILE A 37 7.58 -16.86 -3.78
C ILE A 37 7.65 -15.47 -3.14
N VAL A 38 7.47 -14.38 -3.91
CA VAL A 38 7.40 -13.01 -3.36
C VAL A 38 6.15 -12.83 -2.51
N TYR A 39 4.99 -13.28 -3.00
CA TYR A 39 3.73 -13.23 -2.26
C TYR A 39 3.78 -14.03 -0.95
N ASP A 40 4.32 -15.24 -0.96
CA ASP A 40 4.46 -16.09 0.24
C ASP A 40 5.36 -15.43 1.29
N LYS A 41 6.42 -14.72 0.89
CA LYS A 41 7.26 -13.93 1.80
C LYS A 41 6.51 -12.76 2.40
N ILE A 42 5.73 -12.04 1.60
CA ILE A 42 4.89 -10.92 2.06
C ILE A 42 3.83 -11.43 3.05
N ASN A 43 3.10 -12.51 2.72
CA ASN A 43 2.10 -13.09 3.62
C ASN A 43 2.74 -13.64 4.90
N SER A 44 3.90 -14.31 4.79
CA SER A 44 4.69 -14.73 5.95
C SER A 44 5.17 -13.55 6.81
N ALA A 45 5.51 -12.41 6.18
CA ALA A 45 5.89 -11.20 6.90
C ALA A 45 4.70 -10.64 7.70
N PHE A 46 3.49 -10.60 7.12
CA PHE A 46 2.26 -10.25 7.86
C PHE A 46 1.98 -11.19 9.03
N ILE A 47 2.01 -12.50 8.82
CA ILE A 47 1.71 -13.51 9.83
C ILE A 47 2.70 -13.46 11.00
N ASN A 48 4.01 -13.31 10.71
CA ASN A 48 5.07 -13.32 11.72
C ASN A 48 5.46 -11.91 12.22
N LYS A 49 4.78 -10.86 11.73
CA LYS A 49 5.08 -9.44 11.98
C LYS A 49 6.53 -9.04 11.64
N ASP A 50 7.12 -9.69 10.63
CA ASP A 50 8.49 -9.43 10.16
C ASP A 50 8.53 -8.24 9.18
N GLY A 51 8.64 -7.04 9.72
CA GLY A 51 8.75 -5.80 8.93
C GLY A 51 10.03 -5.71 8.08
N THR A 52 11.08 -6.48 8.39
CA THR A 52 12.30 -6.54 7.57
C THR A 52 12.06 -7.34 6.30
N SER A 53 11.46 -8.53 6.42
CA SER A 53 11.05 -9.34 5.27
C SER A 53 10.01 -8.63 4.41
N LEU A 54 9.06 -7.90 5.03
CA LEU A 54 8.12 -7.05 4.30
C LEU A 54 8.89 -6.05 3.41
N TYR A 55 9.71 -5.19 4.01
CA TYR A 55 10.44 -4.13 3.31
C TYR A 55 11.30 -4.64 2.15
N ASP A 56 12.05 -5.73 2.36
CA ASP A 56 12.99 -6.26 1.36
C ASP A 56 12.29 -6.83 0.11
N ASN A 57 10.97 -7.06 0.16
CA ASN A 57 10.15 -7.53 -0.95
C ASN A 57 9.23 -6.45 -1.55
N LEU A 58 9.28 -5.20 -1.06
CA LEU A 58 8.53 -4.08 -1.64
C LEU A 58 9.12 -3.57 -2.95
N ASP A 59 8.26 -3.01 -3.80
CA ASP A 59 8.65 -2.22 -4.97
C ASP A 59 9.18 -0.83 -4.57
N GLN A 60 9.90 -0.18 -5.47
CA GLN A 60 10.55 1.10 -5.25
C GLN A 60 9.55 2.25 -5.02
N GLU A 61 8.37 2.25 -5.67
CA GLU A 61 7.32 3.25 -5.48
C GLU A 61 6.67 3.12 -4.08
N SER A 62 6.46 1.88 -3.61
CA SER A 62 6.06 1.62 -2.21
C SER A 62 7.11 2.12 -1.19
N ILE A 63 8.40 1.99 -1.49
CA ILE A 63 9.48 2.48 -0.62
C ILE A 63 9.50 4.02 -0.61
N GLU A 64 9.41 4.67 -1.77
CA GLU A 64 9.36 6.14 -1.92
C GLU A 64 8.13 6.74 -1.22
N TYR A 65 6.99 6.05 -1.23
CA TYR A 65 5.82 6.43 -0.43
C TYR A 65 6.15 6.51 1.07
N TYR A 66 6.78 5.46 1.63
CA TYR A 66 7.15 5.47 3.05
C TYR A 66 8.29 6.43 3.39
N GLU A 67 9.18 6.77 2.44
CA GLU A 67 10.13 7.89 2.59
C GLU A 67 9.41 9.24 2.74
N GLY A 68 8.35 9.45 1.95
CA GLY A 68 7.46 10.61 2.06
C GLY A 68 6.78 10.69 3.43
N ILE A 69 6.19 9.57 3.90
CA ILE A 69 5.57 9.50 5.23
C ILE A 69 6.61 9.75 6.34
N LEU A 70 7.80 9.14 6.28
CA LEU A 70 8.85 9.37 7.26
C LEU A 70 9.29 10.85 7.28
N THR A 71 9.39 11.49 6.12
CA THR A 71 9.71 12.93 6.01
C THR A 71 8.62 13.78 6.65
N ALA A 72 7.35 13.44 6.46
CA ALA A 72 6.22 14.11 7.10
C ALA A 72 6.23 13.93 8.64
N VAL A 73 6.57 12.74 9.16
CA VAL A 73 6.76 12.50 10.60
C VAL A 73 7.92 13.35 11.14
N LYS A 74 9.10 13.34 10.49
CA LYS A 74 10.27 14.14 10.92
C LYS A 74 10.00 15.65 10.91
N THR A 75 9.10 16.12 10.07
CA THR A 75 8.68 17.53 9.99
C THR A 75 7.41 17.87 10.78
N LYS A 76 6.82 16.87 11.46
CA LYS A 76 5.54 16.95 12.20
C LYS A 76 4.37 17.50 11.35
N ASN A 77 4.34 17.16 10.06
CA ASN A 77 3.36 17.67 9.09
C ASN A 77 2.28 16.62 8.75
N ILE A 78 1.10 16.71 9.36
CA ILE A 78 0.01 15.73 9.24
C ILE A 78 -0.93 16.09 8.07
N ASP A 79 -0.40 15.98 6.84
CA ASP A 79 -1.11 16.23 5.58
C ASP A 79 -1.33 14.94 4.77
N GLY A 80 -2.14 15.02 3.72
CA GLY A 80 -2.33 13.95 2.73
C GLY A 80 -3.72 13.32 2.79
N THR A 81 -3.81 12.04 2.38
CA THR A 81 -5.05 11.27 2.49
C THR A 81 -5.27 10.78 3.94
N LEU A 82 -6.42 10.18 4.24
CA LEU A 82 -6.73 9.73 5.60
C LEU A 82 -5.76 8.62 6.08
N VAL A 83 -5.36 7.72 5.18
CA VAL A 83 -4.30 6.73 5.43
C VAL A 83 -2.93 7.39 5.66
N ASP A 84 -2.59 8.43 4.89
CA ASP A 84 -1.33 9.14 5.06
C ASP A 84 -1.27 9.82 6.44
N GLN A 85 -2.32 10.58 6.79
CA GLN A 85 -2.46 11.23 8.09
C GLN A 85 -2.40 10.23 9.26
N MET A 86 -3.04 9.06 9.12
CA MET A 86 -2.97 7.98 10.10
C MET A 86 -1.55 7.40 10.24
N ASN A 87 -0.85 7.14 9.13
CA ASN A 87 0.53 6.65 9.17
C ASN A 87 1.50 7.68 9.78
N ILE A 88 1.29 8.98 9.52
CA ILE A 88 2.08 10.07 10.10
C ILE A 88 1.80 10.19 11.61
N ALA A 89 0.53 10.17 12.03
CA ALA A 89 0.16 10.23 13.45
C ALA A 89 0.70 9.00 14.23
N ASN A 90 0.60 7.81 13.66
CA ASN A 90 1.21 6.59 14.21
C ASN A 90 2.72 6.74 14.35
N GLY A 91 3.40 7.24 13.32
CA GLY A 91 4.85 7.50 13.35
C GLY A 91 5.25 8.48 14.44
N LEU A 92 4.50 9.57 14.62
CA LEU A 92 4.72 10.54 15.70
C LEU A 92 4.52 9.90 17.09
N LEU A 93 3.50 9.07 17.27
CA LEU A 93 3.21 8.44 18.57
C LEU A 93 4.20 7.33 18.94
N LEU A 94 4.74 6.59 17.96
CA LEU A 94 5.67 5.47 18.18
C LEU A 94 7.15 5.88 18.25
N LEU A 95 7.48 7.12 17.88
CA LEU A 95 8.86 7.60 17.77
C LEU A 95 9.08 8.87 18.60
N SER A 96 10.12 8.84 19.42
CA SER A 96 10.64 10.04 20.08
C SER A 96 11.35 10.94 19.06
N ASP A 97 11.51 12.23 19.38
CA ASP A 97 12.27 13.16 18.53
C ASP A 97 13.77 12.78 18.42
N GLU A 98 14.29 11.91 19.30
CA GLU A 98 15.63 11.29 19.21
C GLU A 98 15.66 10.15 18.18
N ASP A 99 14.70 9.22 18.21
CA ASP A 99 14.59 8.14 17.22
C ASP A 99 14.54 8.73 15.79
N LEU A 100 13.78 9.83 15.61
CA LEU A 100 13.59 10.50 14.32
C LEU A 100 14.89 11.07 13.71
N GLN A 101 15.93 11.34 14.50
CA GLN A 101 17.21 11.80 13.97
C GLN A 101 17.95 10.69 13.21
N THR A 102 17.84 9.44 13.67
CA THR A 102 18.69 8.32 13.20
C THR A 102 17.93 7.26 12.40
N ILE A 103 16.60 7.23 12.49
CA ILE A 103 15.78 6.23 11.79
C ILE A 103 15.80 6.40 10.26
N ASP A 104 15.88 5.27 9.56
CA ASP A 104 15.73 5.13 8.10
C ASP A 104 14.35 4.57 7.72
N THR A 105 14.06 4.53 6.41
CA THR A 105 12.76 4.05 5.89
C THR A 105 12.49 2.59 6.24
N LYS A 106 13.52 1.72 6.22
CA LYS A 106 13.35 0.30 6.53
C LYS A 106 12.90 0.11 7.97
N LYS A 107 13.58 0.76 8.92
CA LYS A 107 13.21 0.69 10.33
C LYS A 107 11.90 1.40 10.63
N PHE A 108 11.58 2.46 9.89
CA PHE A 108 10.29 3.14 9.99
C PHE A 108 9.11 2.25 9.58
N VAL A 109 9.21 1.59 8.41
CA VAL A 109 8.21 0.61 7.95
C VAL A 109 8.08 -0.53 8.95
N GLU A 110 9.20 -1.06 9.46
CA GLU A 110 9.19 -2.12 10.49
C GLU A 110 8.41 -1.69 11.74
N ILE A 111 8.63 -0.47 12.25
CA ILE A 111 7.95 0.05 13.45
C ILE A 111 6.46 0.30 13.21
N LEU A 112 6.07 0.93 12.09
CA LEU A 112 4.66 1.11 11.72
C LEU A 112 3.95 -0.24 11.60
N PHE A 113 4.63 -1.24 11.03
CA PHE A 113 4.09 -2.56 10.79
C PHE A 113 3.89 -3.38 12.06
N LEU A 114 4.92 -3.47 12.90
CA LEU A 114 4.88 -4.16 14.20
C LEU A 114 3.78 -3.61 15.13
N ASN A 115 3.46 -2.32 14.99
CA ASN A 115 2.46 -1.61 15.79
C ASN A 115 1.12 -1.40 15.06
N SER A 116 0.99 -1.89 13.83
CA SER A 116 -0.31 -1.96 13.17
C SER A 116 -1.21 -2.95 13.92
N ALA A 117 -2.51 -2.68 13.96
CA ALA A 117 -3.49 -3.51 14.68
C ALA A 117 -3.81 -4.82 13.93
N VAL A 118 -2.78 -5.59 13.55
CA VAL A 118 -2.87 -6.97 13.09
C VAL A 118 -3.00 -7.86 14.33
N ASP A 119 -4.25 -8.15 14.68
CA ASP A 119 -4.64 -9.09 15.73
C ASP A 119 -4.63 -10.53 15.21
N ASP A 120 -4.76 -11.49 16.13
CA ASP A 120 -4.69 -12.93 15.78
C ASP A 120 -5.80 -13.35 14.80
N LYS A 121 -6.94 -12.64 14.79
CA LYS A 121 -8.04 -12.87 13.83
C LYS A 121 -7.67 -12.41 12.41
N LYS A 122 -6.99 -11.26 12.27
CA LYS A 122 -6.45 -10.84 10.97
C LYS A 122 -5.35 -11.79 10.50
N ILE A 123 -4.52 -12.31 11.41
CA ILE A 123 -3.52 -13.34 11.09
C ILE A 123 -4.20 -14.63 10.59
N GLU A 124 -5.27 -15.09 11.25
CA GLU A 124 -6.06 -16.24 10.80
C GLU A 124 -6.61 -16.03 9.38
N VAL A 125 -7.21 -14.87 9.11
CA VAL A 125 -7.69 -14.52 7.75
C VAL A 125 -6.54 -14.52 6.73
N LEU A 126 -5.41 -13.87 7.03
CA LEU A 126 -4.24 -13.79 6.16
C LEU A 126 -3.59 -15.17 5.90
N SER A 127 -3.64 -16.09 6.87
CA SER A 127 -3.17 -17.47 6.68
C SER A 127 -3.97 -18.24 5.60
N SER A 128 -5.17 -17.78 5.28
CA SER A 128 -6.02 -18.32 4.19
C SER A 128 -5.94 -17.50 2.88
N ALA A 129 -5.12 -16.45 2.83
CA ALA A 129 -5.02 -15.54 1.69
C ALA A 129 -4.31 -16.20 0.50
N VAL A 130 -5.06 -16.55 -0.55
CA VAL A 130 -4.53 -17.09 -1.80
C VAL A 130 -4.45 -16.01 -2.87
N LEU A 131 -3.30 -15.93 -3.54
CA LEU A 131 -3.09 -15.16 -4.77
C LEU A 131 -3.68 -15.92 -5.96
N ALA A 132 -4.61 -15.30 -6.68
CA ALA A 132 -5.34 -15.88 -7.79
C ALA A 132 -5.36 -14.95 -9.01
N ASN A 133 -5.81 -15.47 -10.16
CA ASN A 133 -6.04 -14.71 -11.40
C ASN A 133 -4.80 -13.91 -11.88
N LEU A 134 -3.60 -14.48 -11.76
CA LEU A 134 -2.36 -13.83 -12.17
C LEU A 134 -2.30 -13.61 -13.68
N GLU A 135 -2.36 -12.34 -14.11
CA GLU A 135 -1.96 -11.89 -15.44
C GLU A 135 -0.51 -11.40 -15.38
N ILE A 136 0.39 -12.04 -16.15
CA ILE A 136 1.82 -11.72 -16.14
C ILE A 136 2.23 -11.17 -17.51
N GLU A 137 2.86 -10.00 -17.51
CA GLU A 137 3.55 -9.39 -18.64
C GLU A 137 5.06 -9.32 -18.35
N GLU A 138 5.86 -8.81 -19.29
CA GLU A 138 7.33 -8.87 -19.24
C GLU A 138 7.97 -8.36 -17.94
N ASN A 139 7.46 -7.25 -17.39
CA ASN A 139 8.01 -6.61 -16.18
C ASN A 139 6.94 -6.22 -15.14
N THR A 140 5.69 -6.62 -15.36
CA THR A 140 4.54 -6.30 -14.49
C THR A 140 3.64 -7.51 -14.40
N ALA A 141 3.09 -7.79 -13.23
CA ALA A 141 2.03 -8.77 -13.06
C ALA A 141 0.94 -8.25 -12.13
N THR A 142 -0.29 -8.64 -12.40
CA THR A 142 -1.46 -8.27 -11.62
C THR A 142 -2.21 -9.53 -11.22
N GLY A 143 -2.81 -9.54 -10.03
CA GLY A 143 -3.62 -10.65 -9.54
C GLY A 143 -4.61 -10.19 -8.50
N THR A 144 -5.30 -11.14 -7.87
CA THR A 144 -6.26 -10.86 -6.79
C THR A 144 -6.03 -11.73 -5.56
N ILE A 145 -6.00 -11.12 -4.39
CA ILE A 145 -6.02 -11.76 -3.07
C ILE A 145 -7.47 -11.87 -2.60
N PHE A 146 -7.84 -13.00 -1.99
CA PHE A 146 -9.23 -13.35 -1.63
C PHE A 146 -10.24 -13.24 -2.81
N GLY A 147 -9.74 -13.26 -4.05
CA GLY A 147 -10.53 -13.07 -5.27
C GLY A 147 -11.05 -11.64 -5.53
N ILE A 148 -10.75 -10.66 -4.65
CA ILE A 148 -11.31 -9.29 -4.75
C ILE A 148 -10.28 -8.16 -4.55
N GLN A 149 -9.24 -8.36 -3.73
CA GLN A 149 -8.24 -7.32 -3.45
C GLN A 149 -7.18 -7.35 -4.56
N PRO A 150 -6.94 -6.26 -5.30
CA PRO A 150 -5.88 -6.22 -6.31
C PRO A 150 -4.50 -6.39 -5.66
N ALA A 151 -3.61 -7.08 -6.39
CA ALA A 151 -2.22 -7.28 -6.02
C ALA A 151 -1.33 -7.07 -7.24
N ASN A 152 -0.55 -5.98 -7.24
CA ASN A 152 0.40 -5.69 -8.30
C ASN A 152 1.83 -6.08 -7.92
N PHE A 153 2.58 -6.54 -8.92
CA PHE A 153 3.98 -6.93 -8.83
C PHE A 153 4.79 -6.31 -9.97
N PHE A 154 6.01 -5.87 -9.65
CA PHE A 154 6.90 -5.17 -10.59
C PHE A 154 8.26 -5.85 -10.63
N LYS A 155 8.86 -6.00 -11.82
CA LYS A 155 10.18 -6.61 -11.99
C LYS A 155 11.27 -5.55 -12.00
N GLU A 156 12.00 -5.44 -10.89
CA GLU A 156 13.02 -4.45 -10.65
C GLU A 156 14.40 -5.09 -10.55
N LYS A 157 15.38 -4.60 -11.34
CA LYS A 157 16.77 -5.11 -11.32
C LYS A 157 16.86 -6.65 -11.47
N GLY A 158 15.88 -7.25 -12.16
CA GLY A 158 15.75 -8.69 -12.39
C GLY A 158 14.95 -9.47 -11.33
N GLN A 159 14.48 -8.83 -10.25
CA GLN A 159 13.70 -9.46 -9.18
C GLN A 159 12.26 -8.95 -9.18
N TRP A 160 11.28 -9.84 -8.95
CA TRP A 160 9.91 -9.40 -8.69
C TRP A 160 9.78 -8.79 -7.29
N LYS A 161 8.97 -7.75 -7.20
CA LYS A 161 8.63 -7.00 -5.99
C LYS A 161 7.12 -6.82 -5.90
N TYR A 162 6.59 -6.69 -4.68
CA TYR A 162 5.16 -6.51 -4.41
C TYR A 162 4.83 -5.06 -4.08
N SER A 163 3.67 -4.59 -4.52
CA SER A 163 3.20 -3.23 -4.21
C SER A 163 2.18 -3.16 -3.08
N LEU A 164 2.48 -2.31 -2.09
CA LEU A 164 1.55 -1.96 -1.00
C LEU A 164 0.60 -0.82 -1.38
N LEU A 165 0.82 -0.13 -2.51
CA LEU A 165 0.02 1.03 -2.91
C LEU A 165 -1.46 0.67 -3.17
N ASP A 166 -1.74 -0.53 -3.68
CA ASP A 166 -3.11 -1.06 -3.80
C ASP A 166 -3.80 -1.19 -2.44
N SER A 167 -3.07 -1.73 -1.45
CA SER A 167 -3.57 -1.91 -0.08
C SER A 167 -3.78 -0.57 0.61
N ARG A 168 -2.97 0.45 0.31
CA ARG A 168 -3.22 1.84 0.71
C ARG A 168 -4.51 2.39 0.10
N ILE A 169 -4.71 2.23 -1.21
CA ILE A 169 -5.92 2.73 -1.90
C ILE A 169 -7.18 2.07 -1.34
N LEU A 170 -7.19 0.75 -1.17
CA LEU A 170 -8.30 0.03 -0.56
C LEU A 170 -8.57 0.50 0.88
N SER A 171 -7.52 0.71 1.68
CA SER A 171 -7.64 1.23 3.04
C SER A 171 -8.22 2.65 3.06
N GLU A 172 -7.83 3.50 2.13
CA GLU A 172 -8.37 4.87 2.00
C GLU A 172 -9.87 4.85 1.68
N THR A 173 -10.31 4.00 0.74
CA THR A 173 -11.73 3.82 0.43
C THR A 173 -12.52 3.38 1.66
N VAL A 174 -12.09 2.31 2.34
CA VAL A 174 -12.78 1.77 3.52
C VAL A 174 -12.83 2.79 4.67
N LEU A 175 -11.73 3.51 4.92
CA LEU A 175 -11.70 4.54 5.97
C LEU A 175 -12.58 5.75 5.62
N ARG A 176 -12.66 6.16 4.35
CA ARG A 176 -13.58 7.23 3.91
C ARG A 176 -15.05 6.83 4.01
N GLU A 177 -15.41 5.64 3.54
CA GLU A 177 -16.78 5.13 3.67
C GLU A 177 -17.21 5.08 5.14
N ALA A 178 -16.32 4.65 6.04
CA ALA A 178 -16.56 4.67 7.49
C ALA A 178 -16.66 6.09 8.06
N GLN A 179 -15.79 7.02 7.64
CA GLN A 179 -15.80 8.43 8.06
C GLN A 179 -17.10 9.15 7.65
N GLU A 180 -17.55 8.93 6.40
CA GLU A 180 -18.82 9.44 5.87
C GLU A 180 -20.03 8.82 6.58
N ALA A 181 -20.05 7.49 6.76
CA ALA A 181 -21.13 6.79 7.46
C ALA A 181 -21.31 7.25 8.92
N ASN A 182 -20.22 7.66 9.58
CA ASN A 182 -20.25 8.21 10.94
C ASN A 182 -20.49 9.73 11.00
N ASN A 183 -20.63 10.41 9.85
CA ASN A 183 -20.81 11.87 9.73
C ASN A 183 -19.71 12.69 10.45
N MET A 184 -18.47 12.20 10.44
CA MET A 184 -17.32 12.85 11.07
C MET A 184 -16.48 13.63 10.05
N THR A 185 -15.83 14.70 10.48
CA THR A 185 -14.71 15.29 9.73
C THR A 185 -13.47 14.37 9.79
N ASN A 186 -12.51 14.55 8.88
CA ASN A 186 -11.24 13.80 8.90
C ASN A 186 -10.54 13.89 10.28
N LYS A 187 -10.55 15.07 10.91
CA LYS A 187 -9.91 15.33 12.21
C LYS A 187 -10.58 14.54 13.33
N GLU A 188 -11.90 14.58 13.41
CA GLU A 188 -12.67 13.83 14.41
C GLU A 188 -12.51 12.32 14.22
N PHE A 189 -12.57 11.85 12.97
CA PHE A 189 -12.42 10.43 12.65
C PHE A 189 -11.00 9.91 12.94
N LEU A 190 -9.97 10.69 12.61
CA LEU A 190 -8.58 10.35 12.92
C LEU A 190 -8.33 10.30 14.43
N ILE A 191 -8.83 11.28 15.20
CA ILE A 191 -8.77 11.26 16.66
C ILE A 191 -9.53 10.05 17.23
N MET A 192 -10.71 9.70 16.68
CA MET A 192 -11.47 8.53 17.09
C MET A 192 -10.68 7.22 16.88
N LEU A 193 -10.04 7.03 15.72
CA LEU A 193 -9.21 5.85 15.43
C LEU A 193 -8.05 5.72 16.42
N LEU A 194 -7.34 6.83 16.67
CA LEU A 194 -6.20 6.88 17.59
C LEU A 194 -6.62 6.80 19.08
N SER A 195 -7.89 7.03 19.41
CA SER A 195 -8.45 6.96 20.78
C SER A 195 -9.01 5.58 21.13
N THR A 196 -8.83 4.56 20.28
CA THR A 196 -9.23 3.18 20.57
C THR A 196 -8.45 2.61 21.75
N SER A 197 -9.05 1.67 22.51
CA SER A 197 -8.42 1.04 23.69
C SER A 197 -7.08 0.40 23.34
N ASP A 198 -7.05 -0.32 22.23
CA ASP A 198 -5.93 -1.16 21.80
C ASP A 198 -4.73 -0.28 21.40
N PHE A 199 -5.01 0.93 20.92
CA PHE A 199 -4.01 1.89 20.50
C PHE A 199 -3.52 2.77 21.67
N THR A 200 -4.44 3.25 22.51
CA THR A 200 -4.10 4.03 23.72
C THR A 200 -3.40 3.22 24.81
N GLN A 201 -3.52 1.89 24.78
CA GLN A 201 -2.81 0.97 25.69
C GLN A 201 -1.55 0.33 25.05
N ASN A 202 -1.17 0.70 23.82
CA ASN A 202 0.00 0.14 23.17
C ASN A 202 1.29 0.55 23.95
N PRO A 203 2.07 -0.41 24.49
CA PRO A 203 3.25 -0.11 25.32
C PRO A 203 4.43 0.49 24.54
N ASN A 204 4.37 0.52 23.20
CA ASN A 204 5.39 1.11 22.34
C ASN A 204 5.14 2.60 22.03
N ILE A 205 4.05 3.20 22.52
CA ILE A 205 3.78 4.63 22.38
C ILE A 205 4.81 5.42 23.21
N LYS A 206 5.55 6.32 22.55
CA LYS A 206 6.64 7.12 23.12
C LYS A 206 6.29 8.59 23.33
N ARG A 207 5.12 9.04 22.86
CA ARG A 207 4.69 10.45 22.87
C ARG A 207 3.29 10.60 23.47
N ASP A 208 3.03 11.73 24.10
CA ASP A 208 1.71 12.06 24.63
C ASP A 208 0.69 12.24 23.50
N PHE A 209 -0.49 11.63 23.65
CA PHE A 209 -1.58 11.72 22.68
C PHE A 209 -2.05 13.17 22.45
N THR A 210 -2.00 14.02 23.47
CA THR A 210 -2.38 15.45 23.39
C THR A 210 -1.44 16.22 22.45
N GLU A 211 -0.14 15.92 22.43
CA GLU A 211 0.79 16.58 21.50
C GLU A 211 0.38 16.29 20.04
N VAL A 212 0.07 15.04 19.73
CA VAL A 212 -0.29 14.63 18.37
C VAL A 212 -1.72 15.04 18.00
N PHE A 213 -2.66 15.02 18.95
CA PHE A 213 -4.02 15.51 18.72
C PHE A 213 -4.04 17.03 18.49
N ASN A 214 -3.17 17.80 19.16
CA ASN A 214 -2.99 19.22 18.86
C ASN A 214 -2.47 19.41 17.42
N LEU A 215 -1.48 18.62 16.98
CA LEU A 215 -0.98 18.67 15.59
C LEU A 215 -2.06 18.30 14.54
N ILE A 216 -3.00 17.41 14.88
CA ILE A 216 -4.15 17.08 14.00
C ILE A 216 -5.16 18.24 13.95
N GLN A 217 -5.34 18.96 15.05
CA GLN A 217 -6.27 20.09 15.12
C GLN A 217 -5.69 21.38 14.52
N GLU A 218 -4.39 21.61 14.69
CA GLU A 218 -3.59 22.72 14.14
C GLU A 218 -3.43 22.63 12.63
N GLU A 219 -4.50 22.92 11.88
CA GLU A 219 -4.33 23.45 10.53
C GLU A 219 -3.56 24.77 10.63
N ARG A 220 -2.31 24.77 10.15
CA ARG A 220 -1.64 26.04 9.84
C ARG A 220 -2.51 26.80 8.83
N GLN A 221 -2.99 27.97 9.20
CA GLN A 221 -3.66 28.90 8.28
C GLN A 221 -2.72 29.31 7.12
N ILE A 222 -2.67 28.50 6.07
CA ILE A 222 -1.87 28.75 4.85
C ILE A 222 -2.79 28.69 3.63
N ARG A 223 -3.84 29.52 3.64
CA ARG A 223 -3.98 30.69 2.72
C ARG A 223 -5.40 31.25 2.73
N GLY A 224 -5.56 32.31 3.50
CA GLY A 224 -6.35 33.47 3.08
C GLY A 224 -7.85 33.27 2.89
N ASP A 225 -8.58 33.22 3.99
CA ASP A 225 -9.89 33.85 4.02
C ASP A 225 -9.76 35.28 3.46
N LYS A 226 -10.49 35.56 2.38
CA LYS A 226 -10.90 36.91 2.04
C LYS A 226 -12.39 37.02 2.25
N ALA A 227 -12.75 37.98 3.10
CA ALA A 227 -14.10 38.52 3.23
C ALA A 227 -14.61 39.12 1.91
#